data_AF-A0A8H3VH51-F1
#
_entry.id   AF-A0A8H3VH51-F1
#
_cell.length_a   1.000
_cell.length_b   1.000
_cell.length_c   1.000
_cell.angle_alpha   90.00
_cell.angle_beta   90.00
_cell.angle_gamma   90.00
#
_symmetry.space_group_name_H-M   'P 1'
#
loop_
_entity.id
_entity.type
_entity.pdbx_description
1 polymer ?
#
loop_
_entity_poly.entity_id
_entity_poly.type
_entity_poly.pdbx_seq_one_letter_code
_entity_poly.pdbx_strand_id
1 'polypeptide(L)'
;MPISFKVKKNRKKSQNPRSYTPPPDFKREEGVKDHIKTPQKSSLWTMKVLEEQYGLVITSDIKQAISGVLPRDQSTVFRNKESVRTLHNKPDSGPDPRGRKRVFTREDTRQIARYADGPIEEVSMEDKSAPWQTITEDAGVPLLQTLHKNEYGQFTVWRDVEPQTIARSMKTDENFVTAVAKEEKELRPETTVYRLKFCDRFLGIEGQFEGERPHPKDWRDVVFVDEFHEGIGPQNTLRIKRRIGTRHEKRHIHWKR
;
A
#
# COMPACT_ATOMS: atom_id res chain seq x y z
N MET A 1 -2.58 -30.58 -23.70
CA MET A 1 -1.99 -30.08 -22.44
C MET A 1 -2.93 -29.03 -21.85
N PRO A 2 -3.53 -29.21 -20.67
CA PRO A 2 -4.46 -28.23 -20.12
C PRO A 2 -3.70 -27.10 -19.40
N ILE A 3 -4.00 -25.86 -19.78
CA ILE A 3 -3.43 -24.65 -19.16
C ILE A 3 -4.28 -24.30 -17.93
N SER A 4 -3.72 -24.45 -16.74
CA SER A 4 -4.38 -24.11 -15.48
C SER A 4 -4.36 -22.59 -15.25
N PHE A 5 -5.52 -21.96 -15.09
CA PHE A 5 -5.61 -20.56 -14.70
C PHE A 5 -5.47 -20.41 -13.18
N LYS A 6 -4.41 -19.70 -12.73
CA LYS A 6 -4.21 -19.35 -11.32
C LYS A 6 -5.15 -18.21 -10.92
N VAL A 7 -6.19 -18.53 -10.17
CA VAL A 7 -7.05 -17.55 -9.47
C VAL A 7 -6.22 -16.82 -8.42
N LYS A 8 -6.10 -15.48 -8.54
CA LYS A 8 -5.49 -14.64 -7.50
C LYS A 8 -6.39 -14.64 -6.26
N LYS A 9 -5.99 -15.37 -5.21
CA LYS A 9 -6.66 -15.33 -3.90
C LYS A 9 -6.51 -13.92 -3.28
N ASN A 10 -7.64 -13.30 -2.95
CA ASN A 10 -7.70 -12.09 -2.14
C ASN A 10 -7.05 -12.35 -0.78
N ARG A 11 -5.99 -11.59 -0.44
CA ARG A 11 -5.40 -11.61 0.91
C ARG A 11 -6.40 -11.04 1.91
N LYS A 12 -7.05 -11.91 2.70
CA LYS A 12 -7.75 -11.49 3.91
C LYS A 12 -6.75 -10.80 4.84
N LYS A 13 -7.05 -9.57 5.28
CA LYS A 13 -6.31 -8.92 6.37
C LYS A 13 -6.36 -9.83 7.59
N SER A 14 -5.20 -10.21 8.14
CA SER A 14 -5.13 -10.99 9.37
C SER A 14 -5.68 -10.15 10.52
N GLN A 15 -6.87 -10.48 11.00
CA GLN A 15 -7.25 -10.12 12.36
C GLN A 15 -6.34 -10.95 13.27
N ASN A 16 -5.42 -10.31 13.97
CA ASN A 16 -4.67 -10.98 15.03
C ASN A 16 -5.64 -11.31 16.16
N PRO A 17 -5.95 -12.60 16.44
CA PRO A 17 -6.71 -12.94 17.62
C PRO A 17 -5.89 -12.54 18.86
N ARG A 18 -6.52 -11.80 19.78
CA ARG A 18 -5.97 -11.56 21.11
C ARG A 18 -5.71 -12.92 21.77
N SER A 19 -4.44 -13.17 22.07
CA SER A 19 -3.93 -14.15 23.04
C SER A 19 -4.90 -15.29 23.42
N TYR A 20 -4.90 -16.34 22.61
CA TYR A 20 -5.15 -17.70 23.07
C TYR A 20 -4.05 -18.57 22.48
N THR A 21 -3.19 -19.13 23.35
CA THR A 21 -2.15 -20.05 22.95
C THR A 21 -2.83 -21.30 22.38
N PRO A 22 -2.61 -21.66 21.11
CA PRO A 22 -3.25 -22.85 20.58
C PRO A 22 -2.40 -24.10 20.87
N PRO A 23 -2.99 -25.31 20.89
CA PRO A 23 -2.31 -26.57 21.18
C PRO A 23 -1.23 -26.89 20.12
N PRO A 24 -0.30 -27.82 20.42
CA PRO A 24 0.97 -27.97 19.73
C PRO A 24 0.92 -28.69 18.37
N ASP A 25 -0.18 -28.56 17.60
CA ASP A 25 -0.35 -29.30 16.33
C ASP A 25 -0.17 -28.46 15.06
N PHE A 26 0.40 -27.26 15.16
CA PHE A 26 0.56 -26.38 14.00
C PHE A 26 1.83 -26.69 13.20
N LYS A 27 1.71 -27.60 12.24
CA LYS A 27 2.59 -27.63 11.07
C LYS A 27 2.53 -26.28 10.35
N ARG A 28 3.70 -25.75 9.99
CA ARG A 28 3.87 -24.53 9.19
C ARG A 28 3.32 -24.82 7.79
N GLU A 29 2.39 -24.02 7.27
CA GLU A 29 2.07 -24.05 5.84
C GLU A 29 3.30 -23.56 5.06
N GLU A 30 3.78 -24.37 4.11
CA GLU A 30 4.90 -24.00 3.25
C GLU A 30 4.56 -22.71 2.47
N GLY A 31 5.42 -21.69 2.61
CA GLY A 31 5.34 -20.45 1.83
C GLY A 31 4.96 -19.18 2.61
N VAL A 32 4.62 -19.27 3.90
CA VAL A 32 4.33 -18.10 4.73
C VAL A 32 5.55 -17.66 5.54
N LYS A 33 6.14 -16.50 5.17
CA LYS A 33 7.22 -15.84 5.94
C LYS A 33 6.65 -15.19 7.20
N ASP A 34 6.23 -15.99 8.16
CA ASP A 34 5.88 -15.51 9.50
C ASP A 34 7.13 -15.41 10.39
N HIS A 35 7.17 -14.38 11.23
CA HIS A 35 8.21 -14.19 12.24
C HIS A 35 8.29 -15.39 13.18
N ILE A 36 9.51 -15.89 13.42
CA ILE A 36 9.77 -17.00 14.37
C ILE A 36 9.31 -16.57 15.76
N LYS A 37 8.37 -17.33 16.33
CA LYS A 37 7.78 -17.02 17.64
C LYS A 37 8.79 -17.29 18.76
N THR A 38 8.67 -16.57 19.88
CA THR A 38 9.54 -16.69 21.06
C THR A 38 9.75 -18.15 21.53
N PRO A 39 8.71 -19.02 21.59
CA PRO A 39 8.87 -20.42 22.00
C PRO A 39 9.79 -21.25 21.08
N GLN A 40 9.77 -20.95 19.78
CA GLN A 40 10.58 -21.64 18.77
C GLN A 40 12.06 -21.24 18.89
N LYS A 41 12.31 -19.95 19.22
CA LYS A 41 13.67 -19.48 19.51
C LYS A 41 14.22 -20.09 20.80
N SER A 42 13.40 -20.19 21.86
CA SER A 42 13.85 -20.78 23.12
C SER A 42 14.19 -22.27 22.96
N SER A 43 13.41 -23.04 22.20
CA SER A 43 13.73 -24.45 21.94
C SER A 43 15.09 -24.64 21.25
N LEU A 44 15.46 -23.76 20.32
CA LEU A 44 16.79 -23.79 19.69
C LEU A 44 17.92 -23.50 20.69
N TRP A 45 17.70 -22.53 21.59
CA TRP A 45 18.66 -22.21 22.65
C TRP A 45 18.80 -23.36 23.66
N THR A 46 17.70 -24.01 24.04
CA THR A 46 17.74 -25.21 24.90
C THR A 46 18.54 -26.34 24.26
N MET A 47 18.34 -26.62 22.96
CA MET A 47 19.12 -27.62 22.25
C MET A 47 20.61 -27.27 22.24
N LYS A 48 20.95 -26.01 22.01
CA LYS A 48 22.34 -25.56 22.04
C LYS A 48 22.99 -25.76 23.41
N VAL A 49 22.27 -25.47 24.50
CA VAL A 49 22.75 -25.74 25.86
C VAL A 49 22.95 -27.24 26.09
N LEU A 50 22.06 -28.09 25.57
CA LEU A 50 22.22 -29.55 25.67
C LEU A 50 23.43 -30.06 24.89
N GLU A 51 23.71 -29.50 23.71
CA GLU A 51 24.94 -29.81 22.95
C GLU A 51 26.19 -29.43 23.74
N GLU A 52 26.21 -28.22 24.33
CA GLU A 52 27.34 -27.70 25.09
C GLU A 52 27.57 -28.44 26.42
N GLN A 53 26.49 -28.79 27.14
CA GLN A 53 26.57 -29.36 28.48
C GLN A 53 26.76 -30.88 28.48
N TYR A 54 26.20 -31.59 27.50
CA TYR A 54 26.23 -33.05 27.45
C TYR A 54 27.05 -33.60 26.26
N GLY A 55 27.68 -32.73 25.47
CA GLY A 55 28.47 -33.14 24.30
C GLY A 55 27.64 -33.81 23.21
N LEU A 56 26.33 -33.56 23.16
CA LEU A 56 25.44 -34.13 22.17
C LEU A 56 25.61 -33.42 20.82
N VAL A 57 25.48 -34.16 19.72
CA VAL A 57 25.43 -33.58 18.38
C VAL A 57 23.97 -33.58 17.92
N ILE A 58 23.32 -32.42 17.93
CA ILE A 58 21.92 -32.27 17.50
C ILE A 58 21.92 -31.64 16.10
N THR A 59 21.59 -32.46 15.09
CA THR A 59 21.56 -32.01 13.69
C THR A 59 20.51 -30.93 13.44
N SER A 60 20.70 -30.14 12.39
CA SER A 60 19.75 -29.09 11.97
C SER A 60 18.34 -29.61 11.73
N ASP A 61 18.22 -30.84 11.28
CA ASP A 61 16.94 -31.48 10.93
C ASP A 61 16.15 -31.82 12.20
N ILE A 62 16.85 -32.30 13.25
CA ILE A 62 16.26 -32.52 14.57
C ILE A 62 15.84 -31.18 15.18
N LYS A 63 16.70 -30.16 15.09
CA LYS A 63 16.39 -28.80 15.54
C LYS A 63 15.14 -28.26 14.83
N GLN A 64 15.00 -28.50 13.53
CA GLN A 64 13.83 -28.10 12.76
C GLN A 64 12.58 -28.88 13.16
N ALA A 65 12.68 -30.20 13.32
CA ALA A 65 11.54 -31.05 13.69
C ALA A 65 10.94 -30.63 15.04
N ILE A 66 11.79 -30.29 16.01
CA ILE A 66 11.35 -29.92 17.35
C ILE A 66 10.92 -28.44 17.44
N SER A 67 11.68 -27.52 16.85
CA SER A 67 11.40 -26.07 16.98
C SER A 67 10.47 -25.51 15.89
N GLY A 68 10.30 -26.22 14.78
CA GLY A 68 9.65 -25.71 13.57
C GLY A 68 10.45 -24.62 12.82
N VAL A 69 11.70 -24.34 13.23
CA VAL A 69 12.56 -23.32 12.62
C VAL A 69 13.42 -23.93 11.52
N LEU A 70 13.35 -23.33 10.33
CA LEU A 70 14.14 -23.77 9.16
C LEU A 70 15.64 -23.63 9.44
N PRO A 71 16.50 -24.56 8.95
CA PRO A 71 17.94 -24.54 9.17
C PRO A 71 18.60 -23.19 8.87
N ARG A 72 18.17 -22.53 7.79
CA ARG A 72 18.64 -21.20 7.39
C ARG A 72 18.41 -20.12 8.46
N ASP A 73 17.32 -20.22 9.20
CA ASP A 73 16.97 -19.26 10.23
C ASP A 73 17.58 -19.61 11.60
N GLN A 74 17.96 -20.87 11.84
CA GLN A 74 18.58 -21.32 13.10
C GLN A 74 19.90 -20.58 13.36
N SER A 75 20.76 -20.46 12.35
CA SER A 75 22.02 -19.71 12.43
C SER A 75 21.79 -18.23 12.76
N THR A 76 20.73 -17.63 12.21
CA THR A 76 20.35 -16.24 12.48
C THR A 76 19.88 -16.07 13.93
N VAL A 77 19.15 -17.05 14.48
CA VAL A 77 18.72 -17.04 15.89
C VAL A 77 19.92 -17.12 16.83
N PHE A 78 20.91 -17.96 16.54
CA PHE A 78 22.12 -18.08 17.37
C PHE A 78 23.09 -16.91 17.21
N ARG A 79 23.15 -16.27 16.03
CA ARG A 79 23.99 -15.09 15.77
C ARG A 79 23.44 -13.86 16.50
N ASN A 80 22.13 -13.70 16.53
CA ASN A 80 21.46 -12.61 17.23
C ASN A 80 21.28 -12.92 18.73
N LYS A 81 22.38 -13.23 19.43
CA LYS A 81 22.38 -13.47 20.89
C LYS A 81 21.76 -12.30 21.68
N GLU A 82 21.89 -11.10 21.14
CA GLU A 82 21.46 -9.84 21.77
C GLU A 82 20.09 -9.34 21.31
N SER A 83 19.45 -9.97 20.31
CA SER A 83 18.10 -9.54 19.88
C SER A 83 17.02 -10.11 20.81
N VAL A 84 17.20 -9.95 22.11
CA VAL A 84 16.09 -10.00 23.05
C VAL A 84 15.10 -8.94 22.57
N ARG A 85 13.81 -9.29 22.42
CA ARG A 85 12.77 -8.28 22.16
C ARG A 85 13.00 -7.15 23.17
N THR A 86 13.26 -5.94 22.70
CA THR A 86 13.31 -4.76 23.57
C THR A 86 11.93 -4.65 24.22
N LEU A 87 11.87 -5.01 25.50
CA LEU A 87 10.68 -4.80 26.31
C LEU A 87 10.40 -3.29 26.31
N HIS A 88 9.15 -2.91 26.08
CA HIS A 88 8.72 -1.52 25.85
C HIS A 88 9.00 -0.54 27.01
N ASN A 89 9.54 -1.03 28.13
CA ASN A 89 9.78 -0.28 29.37
C ASN A 89 11.24 -0.42 29.89
N LYS A 90 12.23 -0.65 29.03
CA LYS A 90 13.63 -0.59 29.49
C LYS A 90 14.04 0.86 29.76
N PRO A 91 14.70 1.16 30.90
CA PRO A 91 15.35 2.46 31.10
C PRO A 91 16.44 2.65 30.04
N ASP A 92 16.32 3.76 29.32
CA ASP A 92 17.20 4.34 28.28
C ASP A 92 18.21 3.39 27.60
N SER A 93 17.72 2.41 26.83
CA SER A 93 18.55 1.38 26.18
C SER A 93 18.72 1.59 24.67
N GLY A 94 18.66 2.84 24.21
CA GLY A 94 18.85 3.22 22.81
C GLY A 94 17.59 3.81 22.17
N PRO A 95 17.54 3.92 20.83
CA PRO A 95 16.44 4.57 20.11
C PRO A 95 15.09 3.97 20.53
N ASP A 96 14.17 4.83 20.96
CA ASP A 96 12.84 4.43 21.45
C ASP A 96 12.18 3.45 20.45
N PRO A 97 11.79 2.23 20.88
CA PRO A 97 11.10 1.28 20.01
C PRO A 97 9.71 1.77 19.59
N ARG A 98 9.16 2.79 20.25
CA ARG A 98 7.94 3.47 19.82
C ARG A 98 8.26 4.16 18.51
N GLY A 99 7.51 3.82 17.45
CA GLY A 99 7.66 4.43 16.14
C GLY A 99 7.69 5.96 16.24
N ARG A 100 8.35 6.59 15.27
CA ARG A 100 8.56 8.05 15.23
C ARG A 100 7.25 8.79 15.56
N LYS A 101 7.33 9.77 16.46
CA LYS A 101 6.18 10.66 16.77
C LYS A 101 5.63 11.22 15.45
N ARG A 102 4.29 11.27 15.36
CA ARG A 102 3.63 11.82 14.17
C ARG A 102 4.00 13.29 14.05
N VAL A 103 4.24 13.73 12.82
CA VAL A 103 4.49 15.13 12.51
C VAL A 103 3.18 15.90 12.61
N PHE A 104 2.14 15.43 11.92
CA PHE A 104 0.81 16.05 11.96
C PHE A 104 -0.10 15.34 12.97
N THR A 105 -0.91 16.13 13.68
CA THR A 105 -2.03 15.60 14.45
C THR A 105 -3.15 15.15 13.50
N ARG A 106 -4.11 14.39 14.03
CA ARG A 106 -5.29 14.00 13.25
C ARG A 106 -6.18 15.19 12.91
N GLU A 107 -6.19 16.22 13.74
CA GLU A 107 -6.99 17.41 13.48
C GLU A 107 -6.38 18.22 12.34
N ASP A 108 -5.05 18.36 12.32
CA ASP A 108 -4.32 18.99 11.21
C ASP A 108 -4.65 18.29 9.89
N THR A 109 -4.56 16.95 9.84
CA THR A 109 -4.88 16.21 8.62
C THR A 109 -6.34 16.37 8.19
N ARG A 110 -7.26 16.50 9.15
CA ARG A 110 -8.68 16.72 8.88
C ARG A 110 -8.93 18.12 8.31
N GLN A 111 -8.24 19.13 8.84
CA GLN A 111 -8.31 20.51 8.35
C GLN A 111 -7.78 20.61 6.92
N ILE A 112 -6.61 20.02 6.64
CA ILE A 112 -6.05 19.93 5.29
C ILE A 112 -7.02 19.20 4.35
N ALA A 113 -7.63 18.10 4.79
CA ALA A 113 -8.59 17.35 3.99
C ALA A 113 -9.86 18.17 3.69
N ARG A 114 -10.39 18.92 4.66
CA ARG A 114 -11.55 19.80 4.44
C ARG A 114 -11.26 20.88 3.41
N TYR A 115 -10.08 21.48 3.47
CA TYR A 115 -9.64 22.44 2.46
C TYR A 115 -9.53 21.76 1.07
N ALA A 116 -8.84 20.63 0.95
CA ALA A 116 -8.64 19.96 -0.33
C ALA A 116 -9.92 19.35 -0.95
N ASP A 117 -10.86 18.88 -0.13
CA ASP A 117 -12.18 18.36 -0.55
C ASP A 117 -13.25 19.44 -0.70
N GLY A 118 -12.90 20.71 -0.52
CA GLY A 118 -13.86 21.81 -0.73
C GLY A 118 -14.62 21.67 -2.07
N PRO A 119 -15.87 22.16 -2.12
CA PRO A 119 -16.67 22.20 -3.34
C PRO A 119 -15.82 22.67 -4.53
N ILE A 120 -16.04 22.10 -5.72
CA ILE A 120 -15.31 22.50 -6.93
C ILE A 120 -15.49 24.00 -7.23
N GLU A 121 -16.59 24.59 -6.76
CA GLU A 121 -16.87 26.03 -6.88
C GLU A 121 -16.00 26.89 -5.95
N GLU A 122 -15.48 26.31 -4.86
CA GLU A 122 -14.65 27.01 -3.87
C GLU A 122 -13.16 26.72 -4.05
N VAL A 123 -12.79 25.55 -4.57
CA VAL A 123 -11.40 25.10 -4.70
C VAL A 123 -11.13 24.70 -6.14
N SER A 124 -10.30 25.49 -6.82
CA SER A 124 -10.00 25.27 -8.22
C SER A 124 -9.17 23.99 -8.43
N MET A 125 -9.18 23.47 -9.66
CA MET A 125 -8.32 22.33 -10.04
C MET A 125 -6.83 22.67 -9.88
N GLU A 126 -6.46 23.93 -10.04
CA GLU A 126 -5.08 24.41 -9.88
C GLU A 126 -4.65 24.35 -8.41
N ASP A 127 -5.52 24.78 -7.49
CA ASP A 127 -5.27 24.71 -6.04
C ASP A 127 -5.16 23.24 -5.58
N LYS A 128 -6.05 22.38 -6.09
CA LYS A 128 -5.95 20.93 -5.83
C LYS A 128 -4.70 20.32 -6.44
N SER A 129 -4.06 20.97 -7.41
CA SER A 129 -2.80 20.53 -8.01
C SER A 129 -1.55 21.08 -7.33
N ALA A 130 -1.70 22.08 -6.45
CA ALA A 130 -0.60 22.71 -5.73
C ALA A 130 0.18 21.71 -4.86
N PRO A 131 1.47 21.94 -4.58
CA PRO A 131 2.26 21.09 -3.69
C PRO A 131 1.58 20.87 -2.34
N TRP A 132 1.82 19.72 -1.70
CA TRP A 132 1.23 19.42 -0.38
C TRP A 132 1.56 20.48 0.68
N GLN A 133 2.73 21.13 0.58
CA GLN A 133 3.14 22.20 1.49
C GLN A 133 2.21 23.41 1.35
N THR A 134 2.03 23.92 0.14
CA THR A 134 1.12 25.02 -0.19
C THR A 134 -0.31 24.73 0.28
N ILE A 135 -0.85 23.54 -0.04
CA ILE A 135 -2.19 23.12 0.41
C ILE A 135 -2.30 23.11 1.94
N THR A 136 -1.21 22.78 2.65
CA THR A 136 -1.20 22.73 4.11
C THR A 136 -1.20 24.13 4.71
N GLU A 137 -0.40 25.03 4.15
CA GLU A 137 -0.36 26.45 4.54
C GLU A 137 -1.69 27.14 4.26
N ASP A 138 -2.27 26.94 3.07
CA ASP A 138 -3.56 27.52 2.68
C ASP A 138 -4.72 26.98 3.52
N ALA A 139 -4.60 25.74 4.00
CA ALA A 139 -5.54 25.17 4.97
C ALA A 139 -5.40 25.77 6.38
N GLY A 140 -4.44 26.67 6.61
CA GLY A 140 -4.15 27.30 7.90
C GLY A 140 -3.43 26.39 8.89
N VAL A 141 -2.80 25.31 8.41
CA VAL A 141 -2.01 24.40 9.25
C VAL A 141 -0.54 24.80 9.15
N PRO A 142 0.13 25.15 10.26
CA PRO A 142 1.53 25.57 10.21
C PRO A 142 2.40 24.39 9.76
N LEU A 143 3.25 24.62 8.75
CA LEU A 143 4.26 23.66 8.37
C LEU A 143 5.27 23.53 9.51
N LEU A 144 5.26 22.38 10.16
CA LEU A 144 6.30 22.06 11.12
C LEU A 144 7.64 21.99 10.39
N GLN A 145 8.67 22.53 11.03
CA GLN A 145 10.03 22.41 10.54
C GLN A 145 10.71 21.23 11.23
N THR A 146 11.45 20.45 10.46
CA THR A 146 12.30 19.40 10.99
C THR A 146 13.75 19.84 10.95
N LEU A 147 14.52 19.45 11.97
CA LEU A 147 15.95 19.70 12.01
C LEU A 147 16.67 18.66 11.16
N HIS A 148 17.43 19.12 10.16
CA HIS A 148 18.19 18.29 9.23
C HIS A 148 19.69 18.45 9.45
N LYS A 149 20.43 17.41 9.08
CA LYS A 149 21.89 17.45 9.01
C LYS A 149 22.33 18.34 7.84
N ASN A 150 23.32 19.19 8.10
CA ASN A 150 24.06 19.89 7.05
C ASN A 150 25.05 18.95 6.34
N GLU A 151 25.80 19.48 5.38
CA GLU A 151 26.83 18.75 4.63
C GLU A 151 27.92 18.12 5.51
N TYR A 152 28.15 18.66 6.72
CA TYR A 152 29.08 18.14 7.72
C TYR A 152 28.45 17.13 8.68
N GLY A 153 27.19 16.72 8.45
CA GLY A 153 26.49 15.75 9.27
C GLY A 153 25.95 16.29 10.61
N GLN A 154 26.01 17.61 10.83
CA GLN A 154 25.53 18.29 12.04
C GLN A 154 24.09 18.78 11.85
N PHE A 155 23.24 18.57 12.86
CA PHE A 155 21.83 18.97 12.82
C PHE A 155 21.66 20.49 13.06
N THR A 156 21.81 21.29 12.01
CA THR A 156 21.78 22.77 12.11
C THR A 156 20.78 23.44 11.19
N VAL A 157 20.19 22.72 10.23
CA VAL A 157 19.33 23.31 9.20
C VAL A 157 17.88 22.95 9.48
N TRP A 158 17.06 23.95 9.77
CA TRP A 158 15.60 23.79 9.79
C TRP A 158 15.08 23.76 8.35
N ARG A 159 14.28 22.75 8.04
CA ARG A 159 13.59 22.65 6.75
C ARG A 159 12.14 22.31 6.98
N ASP A 160 11.28 22.80 6.12
CA ASP A 160 9.88 22.42 6.13
C ASP A 160 9.73 20.93 5.89
N VAL A 161 8.68 20.35 6.46
CA VAL A 161 8.40 18.93 6.33
C VAL A 161 8.29 18.53 4.86
N GLU A 162 8.97 17.44 4.51
CA GLU A 162 8.97 16.89 3.16
C GLU A 162 7.54 16.58 2.68
N PRO A 163 7.16 16.97 1.44
CA PRO A 163 5.83 16.71 0.89
C PRO A 163 5.37 15.24 0.98
N GLN A 164 6.30 14.29 0.90
CA GLN A 164 5.98 12.86 1.03
C GLN A 164 5.49 12.47 2.42
N THR A 165 5.95 13.17 3.46
CA THR A 165 5.53 12.92 4.85
C THR A 165 4.10 13.42 5.06
N ILE A 166 3.76 14.58 4.48
CA ILE A 166 2.39 15.11 4.44
C ILE A 166 1.49 14.12 3.69
N ALA A 167 1.86 13.72 2.48
CA ALA A 167 1.11 12.78 1.65
C ALA A 167 0.86 11.43 2.36
N ARG A 168 1.86 10.90 3.08
CA ARG A 168 1.71 9.65 3.86
C ARG A 168 0.72 9.81 5.02
N SER A 169 0.78 10.94 5.72
CA SER A 169 -0.18 11.25 6.81
C SER A 169 -1.60 11.36 6.25
N MET A 170 -1.79 12.15 5.19
CA MET A 170 -3.07 12.34 4.50
C MET A 170 -3.66 11.04 3.95
N LYS A 171 -2.83 10.17 3.37
CA LYS A 171 -3.27 8.85 2.90
C LYS A 171 -3.72 7.95 4.05
N THR A 172 -3.03 8.01 5.19
CA THR A 172 -3.29 7.12 6.33
C THR A 172 -4.53 7.55 7.12
N ASP A 173 -4.69 8.86 7.37
CA ASP A 173 -5.77 9.39 8.19
C ASP A 173 -7.04 9.66 7.38
N GLU A 174 -6.91 10.26 6.19
CA GLU A 174 -8.05 10.80 5.42
C GLU A 174 -8.25 10.11 4.07
N ASN A 175 -7.44 9.09 3.76
CA ASN A 175 -7.50 8.31 2.53
C ASN A 175 -7.28 9.16 1.26
N PHE A 176 -6.44 10.18 1.33
CA PHE A 176 -6.09 11.05 0.20
C PHE A 176 -4.94 10.50 -0.65
N VAL A 177 -4.98 10.80 -1.94
CA VAL A 177 -3.89 10.52 -2.89
C VAL A 177 -3.73 11.64 -3.90
N THR A 178 -2.52 11.76 -4.42
CA THR A 178 -2.26 12.50 -5.65
C THR A 178 -2.64 11.63 -6.85
N ALA A 179 -3.64 12.05 -7.61
CA ALA A 179 -4.14 11.34 -8.79
C ALA A 179 -4.00 12.20 -10.05
N VAL A 180 -3.87 11.56 -11.20
CA VAL A 180 -3.94 12.26 -12.49
C VAL A 180 -5.39 12.69 -12.71
N ALA A 181 -5.62 13.98 -12.89
CA ALA A 181 -6.87 14.50 -13.38
C ALA A 181 -7.06 14.01 -14.82
N LYS A 182 -8.15 13.29 -15.06
CA LYS A 182 -8.52 12.87 -16.41
C LYS A 182 -9.58 13.84 -16.91
N GLU A 183 -9.34 14.37 -18.09
CA GLU A 183 -10.37 15.01 -18.88
C GLU A 183 -11.23 13.90 -19.48
N GLU A 184 -12.42 13.71 -18.92
CA GLU A 184 -13.47 13.02 -19.64
C GLU A 184 -14.34 14.11 -20.28
N LYS A 185 -14.74 13.95 -21.53
CA LYS A 185 -15.76 14.82 -22.12
C LYS A 185 -17.10 14.21 -21.76
N GLU A 186 -18.00 15.00 -21.17
CA GLU A 186 -19.36 14.53 -20.94
C GLU A 186 -19.97 14.17 -22.31
N LEU A 187 -20.36 12.91 -22.44
CA LEU A 187 -20.99 12.43 -23.67
C LEU A 187 -22.38 13.02 -23.75
N ARG A 188 -22.76 13.50 -24.93
CA ARG A 188 -24.15 13.90 -25.17
C ARG A 188 -25.08 12.71 -24.92
N PRO A 189 -26.32 12.92 -24.45
CA PRO A 189 -27.27 11.83 -24.21
C PRO A 189 -27.43 10.91 -25.42
N GLU A 190 -27.48 11.48 -26.63
CA GLU A 190 -27.63 10.72 -27.88
C GLU A 190 -26.41 9.82 -28.15
N THR A 191 -25.20 10.33 -27.92
CA THR A 191 -23.96 9.56 -28.04
C THR A 191 -23.92 8.43 -27.02
N THR A 192 -24.41 8.68 -25.81
CA THR A 192 -24.48 7.66 -24.75
C THR A 192 -25.42 6.53 -25.16
N VAL A 193 -26.63 6.86 -25.63
CA VAL A 193 -27.60 5.87 -26.13
C VAL A 193 -27.03 5.09 -27.30
N TYR A 194 -26.38 5.76 -28.26
CA TYR A 194 -25.74 5.09 -29.39
C TYR A 194 -24.67 4.10 -28.95
N ARG A 195 -23.79 4.49 -28.01
CA ARG A 195 -22.74 3.62 -27.47
C ARG A 195 -23.30 2.42 -26.71
N LEU A 196 -24.39 2.60 -25.95
CA LEU A 196 -25.07 1.50 -25.26
C LEU A 196 -25.65 0.51 -26.27
N LYS A 197 -26.41 0.99 -27.26
CA LYS A 197 -26.95 0.15 -28.33
C LYS A 197 -25.85 -0.59 -29.11
N PHE A 198 -24.72 0.07 -29.36
CA PHE A 198 -23.56 -0.56 -29.97
C PHE A 198 -23.01 -1.70 -29.09
N CYS A 199 -22.83 -1.46 -27.79
CA CYS A 199 -22.41 -2.50 -26.85
C CYS A 199 -23.40 -3.66 -26.79
N ASP A 200 -24.71 -3.39 -26.72
CA ASP A 200 -25.75 -4.41 -26.65
C ASP A 200 -25.74 -5.29 -27.91
N ARG A 201 -25.54 -4.67 -29.08
CA ARG A 201 -25.40 -5.38 -30.35
C ARG A 201 -24.20 -6.32 -30.39
N PHE A 202 -23.03 -5.83 -29.96
CA PHE A 202 -21.78 -6.60 -30.04
C PHE A 202 -21.58 -7.56 -28.86
N LEU A 203 -22.32 -7.41 -27.76
CA LEU A 203 -22.32 -8.36 -26.65
C LEU A 203 -23.36 -9.48 -26.82
N GLY A 204 -24.11 -9.48 -27.93
CA GLY A 204 -25.10 -10.50 -28.26
C GLY A 204 -26.43 -10.33 -27.51
N ILE A 205 -26.74 -9.13 -27.01
CA ILE A 205 -28.01 -8.81 -26.35
C ILE A 205 -29.09 -8.48 -27.38
N GLU A 206 -28.73 -7.85 -28.51
CA GLU A 206 -29.65 -7.55 -29.62
C GLU A 206 -28.98 -7.78 -30.99
N GLY A 207 -29.70 -8.30 -31.99
CA GLY A 207 -29.26 -8.31 -33.39
C GLY A 207 -28.47 -9.56 -33.84
N GLN A 208 -27.42 -9.36 -34.67
CA GLN A 208 -26.77 -10.47 -35.43
C GLN A 208 -26.14 -11.58 -34.57
N PHE A 209 -25.87 -11.32 -33.29
CA PHE A 209 -25.29 -12.26 -32.34
C PHE A 209 -26.24 -12.57 -31.17
N GLU A 210 -27.54 -12.37 -31.37
CA GLU A 210 -28.57 -12.52 -30.33
C GLU A 210 -28.47 -13.89 -29.61
N GLY A 211 -28.23 -13.86 -28.31
CA GLY A 211 -28.09 -15.04 -27.46
C GLY A 211 -26.67 -15.60 -27.31
N GLU A 212 -25.70 -15.13 -28.10
CA GLU A 212 -24.31 -15.61 -28.04
C GLU A 212 -23.33 -14.45 -27.86
N ARG A 213 -22.79 -14.32 -26.64
CA ARG A 213 -21.70 -13.38 -26.37
C ARG A 213 -20.45 -13.82 -27.14
N PRO A 214 -19.78 -12.93 -27.90
CA PRO A 214 -18.60 -13.30 -28.66
C PRO A 214 -17.53 -13.94 -27.77
N HIS A 215 -17.02 -15.09 -28.19
CA HIS A 215 -15.91 -15.77 -27.57
C HIS A 215 -14.58 -15.14 -28.02
N PRO A 216 -13.49 -15.29 -27.24
CA PRO A 216 -12.17 -14.82 -27.63
C PRO A 216 -11.69 -15.28 -29.01
N LYS A 217 -12.19 -16.42 -29.51
CA LYS A 217 -11.88 -16.93 -30.86
C LYS A 217 -12.45 -16.05 -31.98
N ASP A 218 -13.56 -15.35 -31.73
CA ASP A 218 -14.26 -14.53 -32.71
C ASP A 218 -13.58 -13.17 -32.93
N TRP A 219 -12.65 -12.80 -32.04
CA TRP A 219 -11.83 -11.59 -32.15
C TRP A 219 -10.45 -11.83 -32.80
N ARG A 220 -10.13 -13.07 -33.18
CA ARG A 220 -8.79 -13.44 -33.69
C ARG A 220 -8.42 -12.71 -34.97
N ASP A 221 -9.42 -12.40 -35.80
CA ASP A 221 -9.23 -11.74 -37.09
C ASP A 221 -9.63 -10.25 -37.04
N VAL A 222 -9.83 -9.70 -35.84
CA VAL A 222 -10.13 -8.28 -35.64
C VAL A 222 -8.83 -7.52 -35.44
N VAL A 223 -8.54 -6.60 -36.36
CA VAL A 223 -7.40 -5.68 -36.26
C VAL A 223 -7.91 -4.32 -35.81
N PHE A 224 -7.43 -3.85 -34.66
CA PHE A 224 -7.68 -2.49 -34.20
C PHE A 224 -6.57 -1.57 -34.72
N VAL A 225 -6.96 -0.53 -35.44
CA VAL A 225 -6.07 0.53 -35.87
C VAL A 225 -6.59 1.83 -35.26
N ASP A 226 -5.70 2.57 -34.61
CA ASP A 226 -6.00 3.87 -34.02
C ASP A 226 -4.84 4.82 -34.33
N GLU A 227 -5.14 6.10 -34.48
CA GLU A 227 -4.15 7.13 -34.76
C GLU A 227 -3.75 7.81 -33.45
N PHE A 228 -2.49 7.65 -33.04
CA PHE A 228 -1.95 8.36 -31.88
C PHE A 228 -0.95 9.43 -32.31
N HIS A 229 -1.14 10.64 -31.80
CA HIS A 229 -0.19 11.73 -31.97
C HIS A 229 0.84 11.68 -30.83
N GLU A 230 2.09 11.35 -31.14
CA GLU A 230 3.19 11.48 -30.19
C GLU A 230 3.59 12.96 -30.04
N GLY A 231 3.06 13.62 -29.01
CA GLY A 231 3.51 14.97 -28.67
C GLY A 231 4.92 14.95 -28.06
N ILE A 232 5.90 15.55 -28.73
CA ILE A 232 7.24 15.84 -28.18
C ILE A 232 7.16 17.12 -27.32
N GLY A 233 6.39 17.07 -26.23
CA GLY A 233 6.18 18.20 -25.33
C GLY A 233 6.13 17.77 -23.87
N PRO A 234 6.25 18.72 -22.91
CA PRO A 234 6.10 18.40 -21.51
C PRO A 234 4.72 17.77 -21.25
N GLN A 235 4.70 16.65 -20.53
CA GLN A 235 3.44 16.00 -20.13
C GLN A 235 2.66 16.94 -19.21
N ASN A 236 1.66 17.64 -19.76
CA ASN A 236 0.75 18.51 -19.01
C ASN A 236 -0.30 17.72 -18.20
N THR A 237 0.05 16.53 -17.69
CA THR A 237 -0.87 15.73 -16.88
C THR A 237 -1.03 16.41 -15.52
N LEU A 238 -2.14 17.12 -15.33
CA LEU A 238 -2.47 17.77 -14.07
C LEU A 238 -2.67 16.71 -12.98
N ARG A 239 -2.00 16.88 -11.85
CA ARG A 239 -2.04 15.95 -10.72
C ARG A 239 -2.70 16.59 -9.51
N ILE A 240 -3.91 16.14 -9.21
CA ILE A 240 -4.75 16.71 -8.15
C ILE A 240 -4.75 15.84 -6.89
N LYS A 241 -5.00 16.47 -5.74
CA LYS A 241 -5.13 15.81 -4.43
C LYS A 241 -6.61 15.57 -4.20
N ARG A 242 -6.97 14.31 -3.95
CA ARG A 242 -8.36 13.91 -3.71
C ARG A 242 -8.44 12.69 -2.81
N ARG A 243 -9.58 12.45 -2.19
CA ARG A 243 -9.87 11.14 -1.56
C ARG A 243 -9.81 10.01 -2.59
N ILE A 244 -9.35 8.84 -2.15
CA ILE A 244 -9.48 7.62 -2.92
C ILE A 244 -10.96 7.27 -3.00
N GLY A 245 -11.54 7.54 -4.16
CA GLY A 245 -12.89 7.13 -4.49
C GLY A 245 -13.00 5.65 -4.84
N THR A 246 -14.22 5.12 -4.76
CA THR A 246 -14.63 3.99 -5.60
C THR A 246 -14.65 4.48 -7.06
N ARG A 247 -14.28 3.62 -8.01
CA ARG A 247 -13.94 3.97 -9.41
C ARG A 247 -15.03 4.71 -10.21
N HIS A 248 -16.24 4.88 -9.66
CA HIS A 248 -17.44 5.31 -10.38
C HIS A 248 -18.31 6.35 -9.65
N GLU A 249 -17.89 6.89 -8.51
CA GLU A 249 -18.68 7.92 -7.82
C GLU A 249 -18.48 9.31 -8.45
N LYS A 250 -19.56 9.93 -8.95
CA LYS A 250 -19.54 11.24 -9.65
C LYS A 250 -18.81 12.33 -8.88
N ARG A 251 -18.92 12.37 -7.54
CA ARG A 251 -18.21 13.33 -6.67
C ARG A 251 -16.68 13.24 -6.74
N HIS A 252 -16.14 12.13 -7.24
CA HIS A 252 -14.69 11.92 -7.39
C HIS A 252 -14.19 12.17 -8.82
N ILE A 253 -15.09 12.53 -9.73
CA ILE A 253 -14.76 12.93 -11.10
C ILE A 253 -14.53 14.44 -11.05
N HIS A 254 -13.29 14.84 -11.30
CA HIS A 254 -12.93 16.25 -11.39
C HIS A 254 -12.76 16.60 -12.87
N TRP A 255 -13.64 17.47 -13.35
CA TRP A 255 -13.63 17.95 -14.73
C TRP A 255 -12.63 19.11 -14.83
N LYS A 256 -11.70 19.03 -15.77
CA LYS A 256 -10.92 20.21 -16.15
C LYS A 256 -11.87 21.09 -16.95
N ARG A 257 -12.16 22.28 -16.45
CA ARG A 257 -12.91 23.30 -17.19
C ARG A 257 -11.93 24.09 -18.04
#